data_AF-Q3UW18-F1
#
_entry.id   AF-Q3UW18-F1
#
_cell.length_a   1.000
_cell.length_b   1.000
_cell.length_c   1.000
_cell.angle_alpha   90.00
_cell.angle_beta   90.00
_cell.angle_gamma   90.00
#
_symmetry.space_group_name_H-M   'P 1'
#
loop_
_entity.id
_entity.type
_entity.pdbx_description
1 polymer ?
#
loop_
_entity_poly.entity_id
_entity_poly.type
_entity_poly.pdbx_seq_one_letter_code
_entity_poly.pdbx_strand_id
1 'polypeptide(L)'
;MVAALQSHRKDLEIAKEHDLPDAKSRALDNIGRVFARVGKFQQAIDTWEEKIPLAKTTLEKTWLFHEIGRCYLELDQAWQAQSYGEKSQQYAEEEGDLEWQLNASVLVAQAQVKLRDFESAVNNFEKALERAKLVHNNEAQQAIISVSICQPLGWGGVEWVARLSAPLAFPQLLIAHPSQGTGRQGAGFDLCHC
;
A
#
# COMPACT_ATOMS: atom_id res chain seq x y z
N MET A 1 13.94 15.06 6.62
CA MET A 1 13.04 14.19 7.41
C MET A 1 12.78 14.75 8.81
N VAL A 2 13.81 15.08 9.60
CA VAL A 2 13.63 15.68 10.94
C VAL A 2 12.87 17.02 10.91
N ALA A 3 13.23 17.92 9.99
CA ALA A 3 12.55 19.21 9.84
C ALA A 3 11.05 19.07 9.47
N ALA A 4 10.71 18.15 8.57
CA ALA A 4 9.32 17.88 8.20
C ALA A 4 8.49 17.38 9.39
N LEU A 5 9.04 16.46 10.20
CA LEU A 5 8.37 15.97 11.40
C LEU A 5 8.13 17.09 12.43
N GLN A 6 9.11 17.99 12.60
CA GLN A 6 8.98 19.13 13.51
C GLN A 6 7.89 20.11 13.04
N SER A 7 7.87 20.45 11.74
CA SER A 7 6.82 21.31 11.18
C SER A 7 5.44 20.71 11.39
N HIS A 8 5.22 19.44 11.05
CA HIS A 8 3.91 18.82 11.20
C HIS A 8 3.48 18.65 12.67
N ARG A 9 4.42 18.46 13.60
CA ARG A 9 4.11 18.48 15.05
C ARG A 9 3.63 19.84 15.51
N LYS A 10 4.26 20.92 15.02
CA LYS A 10 3.81 22.28 15.30
C LYS A 10 2.43 22.55 14.67
N ASP A 11 2.19 22.07 13.45
CA ASP A 11 0.86 22.15 12.82
C ASP A 11 -0.20 21.41 13.66
N LEU A 12 0.15 20.24 14.20
CA LEU A 12 -0.74 19.46 15.06
C LEU A 12 -1.04 20.17 16.38
N GLU A 13 -0.05 20.81 16.99
CA GLU A 13 -0.20 21.58 18.23
C GLU A 13 -1.15 22.76 18.03
N ILE A 14 -0.90 23.58 17.00
CA ILE A 14 -1.75 24.72 16.63
C ILE A 14 -3.18 24.25 16.31
N ALA A 15 -3.31 23.14 15.56
CA ALA A 15 -4.62 22.59 15.23
C ALA A 15 -5.40 22.11 16.47
N LYS A 16 -4.71 21.58 17.48
CA LYS A 16 -5.31 21.18 18.77
C LYS A 16 -5.69 22.41 19.61
N GLU A 17 -4.84 23.43 19.66
CA GLU A 17 -5.09 24.66 20.42
C GLU A 17 -6.32 25.44 19.92
N HIS A 18 -6.56 25.40 18.60
CA HIS A 18 -7.66 26.12 17.97
C HIS A 18 -8.84 25.24 17.55
N ASP A 19 -8.91 23.99 18.02
CA ASP A 19 -9.98 23.03 17.70
C ASP A 19 -10.28 22.91 16.19
N LEU A 20 -9.22 22.76 15.39
CA LEU A 20 -9.30 22.68 13.92
C LEU A 20 -9.22 21.22 13.44
N PRO A 21 -10.34 20.47 13.34
CA PRO A 21 -10.30 19.04 13.03
C PRO A 21 -9.65 18.71 11.68
N ASP A 22 -9.82 19.57 10.67
CA ASP A 22 -9.26 19.36 9.33
C ASP A 22 -7.74 19.62 9.28
N ALA A 23 -7.27 20.60 10.06
CA ALA A 23 -5.84 20.82 10.23
C ALA A 23 -5.20 19.68 11.04
N LYS A 24 -5.88 19.23 12.10
CA LYS A 24 -5.45 18.09 12.92
C LYS A 24 -5.33 16.82 12.06
N SER A 25 -6.35 16.51 11.26
CA SER A 25 -6.37 15.34 10.37
C SER A 25 -5.20 15.35 9.37
N ARG A 26 -4.90 16.49 8.74
CA ARG A 26 -3.77 16.63 7.81
C ARG A 26 -2.41 16.54 8.50
N ALA A 27 -2.28 17.13 9.70
CA ALA A 27 -1.03 17.05 10.45
C ALA A 27 -0.72 15.60 10.88
N LEU A 28 -1.72 14.88 11.39
CA LEU A 28 -1.58 13.45 11.73
C LEU A 28 -1.25 12.60 10.49
N ASP A 29 -1.89 12.87 9.35
CA ASP A 29 -1.59 12.17 8.09
C ASP A 29 -0.10 12.25 7.73
N ASN A 30 0.42 13.48 7.72
CA ASN A 30 1.79 13.76 7.35
C ASN A 30 2.80 13.20 8.37
N ILE A 31 2.51 13.27 9.67
CA ILE A 31 3.35 12.69 10.71
C ILE A 31 3.45 11.17 10.53
N GLY A 32 2.31 10.49 10.34
CA GLY A 32 2.29 9.04 10.12
C GLY A 32 3.09 8.62 8.89
N ARG A 33 2.93 9.34 7.76
CA ARG A 33 3.72 9.11 6.54
C ARG A 33 5.23 9.30 6.77
N VAL A 34 5.62 10.31 7.56
CA VAL A 34 7.04 10.52 7.90
C VAL A 34 7.57 9.38 8.75
N PHE A 35 6.82 8.92 9.75
CA PHE A 35 7.22 7.78 10.58
C PHE A 35 7.35 6.49 9.78
N ALA A 36 6.37 6.17 8.93
CA ALA A 36 6.41 4.99 8.07
C ALA A 36 7.63 5.02 7.15
N ARG A 37 7.94 6.17 6.54
CA ARG A 37 9.10 6.34 5.64
C ARG A 37 10.45 6.09 6.32
N VAL A 38 10.56 6.37 7.62
CA VAL A 38 11.80 6.14 8.39
C VAL A 38 11.81 4.81 9.14
N GLY A 39 10.86 3.90 8.84
CA GLY A 39 10.78 2.58 9.47
C GLY A 39 10.26 2.59 10.91
N LYS A 40 9.71 3.71 11.38
CA LYS A 40 9.13 3.84 12.73
C LYS A 40 7.66 3.45 12.71
N PHE A 41 7.40 2.20 12.33
CA PHE A 41 6.04 1.72 12.00
C PHE A 41 5.06 1.83 13.18
N GLN A 42 5.48 1.49 14.41
CA GLN A 42 4.59 1.64 15.58
C GLN A 42 4.16 3.11 15.78
N GLN A 43 5.09 4.06 15.63
CA GLN A 43 4.77 5.48 15.77
C GLN A 43 3.84 5.96 14.64
N ALA A 44 3.95 5.37 13.44
CA ALA A 44 3.04 5.65 12.32
C ALA A 44 1.62 5.15 12.64
N ILE A 45 1.51 3.92 13.14
CA ILE A 45 0.25 3.31 13.58
C ILE A 45 -0.42 4.18 14.64
N ASP A 46 0.27 4.49 15.74
CA ASP A 46 -0.29 5.30 16.84
C ASP A 46 -0.82 6.66 16.34
N THR A 47 -0.09 7.29 15.42
CA THR A 47 -0.47 8.58 14.83
C THR A 47 -1.72 8.44 13.95
N TRP A 48 -1.76 7.40 13.12
CA TRP A 48 -2.88 7.17 12.20
C TRP A 48 -4.13 6.65 12.91
N GLU A 49 -4.00 5.91 14.01
CA GLU A 49 -5.13 5.55 14.88
C GLU A 49 -5.76 6.79 15.53
N GLU A 50 -4.99 7.81 15.92
CA GLU A 50 -5.53 9.11 16.34
C GLU A 50 -6.30 9.81 15.21
N LYS A 51 -5.92 9.58 13.94
CA LYS A 51 -6.55 10.18 12.75
C LYS A 51 -7.87 9.51 12.35
N ILE A 52 -8.07 8.22 12.61
CA ILE A 52 -9.27 7.45 12.20
C ILE A 52 -10.59 8.20 12.41
N PRO A 53 -10.92 8.75 13.60
CA PRO A 53 -12.19 9.44 13.81
C PRO A 53 -12.35 10.74 13.03
N LEU A 54 -11.28 11.26 12.41
CA LEU A 54 -11.28 12.48 11.61
C LEU A 54 -11.40 12.21 10.10
N ALA A 55 -11.35 10.95 9.67
CA ALA A 55 -11.45 10.58 8.27
C ALA A 55 -12.89 10.78 7.75
N LYS A 56 -13.05 11.62 6.72
CA LYS A 56 -14.38 12.05 6.23
C LYS A 56 -14.90 11.27 5.04
N THR A 57 -14.02 10.70 4.24
CA THR A 57 -14.38 10.03 2.99
C THR A 57 -14.08 8.53 3.04
N THR A 58 -14.81 7.74 2.26
CA THR A 58 -14.56 6.31 2.06
C THR A 58 -13.14 6.07 1.55
N LEU A 59 -12.69 6.88 0.59
CA LEU A 59 -11.33 6.82 0.04
C LEU A 59 -10.25 7.09 1.10
N GLU A 60 -10.44 8.12 1.94
CA GLU A 60 -9.51 8.42 3.03
C GLU A 60 -9.43 7.27 4.04
N LYS A 61 -10.57 6.66 4.39
CA LYS A 61 -10.61 5.47 5.26
C LYS A 61 -9.90 4.29 4.62
N THR A 62 -10.19 4.01 3.34
CA THR A 62 -9.58 2.93 2.56
C THR A 62 -8.06 3.00 2.61
N TRP A 63 -7.50 4.18 2.26
CA TRP A 63 -6.07 4.43 2.30
C TRP A 63 -5.52 4.33 3.74
N LEU A 64 -6.18 4.92 4.72
CA LEU A 64 -5.71 4.95 6.11
C LEU A 64 -5.61 3.54 6.71
N PHE A 65 -6.65 2.72 6.54
CA PHE A 65 -6.64 1.34 7.01
C PHE A 65 -5.58 0.50 6.28
N HIS A 66 -5.37 0.71 4.98
CA HIS A 66 -4.31 0.05 4.23
C HIS A 66 -2.93 0.37 4.79
N GLU A 67 -2.63 1.65 5.04
CA GLU A 67 -1.31 2.06 5.54
C GLU A 67 -1.01 1.54 6.94
N ILE A 68 -2.03 1.51 7.82
CA ILE A 68 -1.89 0.90 9.15
C ILE A 68 -1.64 -0.61 9.01
N GLY A 69 -2.39 -1.30 8.16
CA GLY A 69 -2.18 -2.73 7.91
C GLY A 69 -0.80 -3.04 7.34
N ARG A 70 -0.29 -2.20 6.42
CA ARG A 70 1.09 -2.29 5.93
C ARG A 70 2.12 -2.13 7.04
N CYS A 71 1.93 -1.19 7.95
CA CYS A 71 2.83 -1.04 9.10
C CYS A 71 2.82 -2.27 10.01
N TYR A 72 1.65 -2.88 10.22
CA TYR A 72 1.56 -4.13 10.97
C TYR A 72 2.27 -5.30 10.26
N LEU A 73 2.25 -5.38 8.92
CA LEU A 73 3.05 -6.36 8.17
C LEU A 73 4.56 -6.20 8.41
N GLU A 74 5.05 -4.96 8.35
CA GLU A 74 6.47 -4.64 8.58
C GLU A 74 6.92 -4.96 10.01
N LEU A 75 5.99 -4.93 10.97
CA LEU A 75 6.22 -5.34 12.36
C LEU A 75 6.01 -6.84 12.61
N ASP A 76 5.77 -7.63 11.56
CA ASP A 76 5.46 -9.07 11.63
C ASP A 76 4.20 -9.41 12.45
N GLN A 77 3.29 -8.44 12.58
CA GLN A 77 2.02 -8.56 13.28
C GLN A 77 0.90 -8.91 12.30
N ALA A 78 0.99 -10.11 11.74
CA ALA A 78 0.19 -10.52 10.59
C ALA A 78 -1.33 -10.56 10.85
N TRP A 79 -1.78 -10.89 12.06
CA TRP A 79 -3.21 -10.86 12.42
C TRP A 79 -3.79 -9.44 12.32
N GLN A 80 -3.10 -8.45 12.88
CA GLN A 80 -3.52 -7.05 12.79
C GLN A 80 -3.45 -6.54 11.35
N ALA A 81 -2.40 -6.92 10.61
CA ALA A 81 -2.26 -6.58 9.20
C ALA A 81 -3.44 -7.08 8.36
N GLN A 82 -3.83 -8.34 8.55
CA GLN A 82 -5.00 -8.92 7.89
C GLN A 82 -6.27 -8.13 8.26
N SER A 83 -6.52 -7.90 9.56
CA SER A 83 -7.73 -7.20 10.01
C SER A 83 -7.84 -5.77 9.44
N TYR A 84 -6.74 -5.03 9.41
CA TYR A 84 -6.70 -3.68 8.83
C TYR A 84 -6.79 -3.71 7.29
N GLY A 85 -6.20 -4.71 6.64
CA GLY A 85 -6.35 -4.95 5.20
C GLY A 85 -7.80 -5.26 4.80
N GLU A 86 -8.51 -6.10 5.56
CA GLU A 86 -9.92 -6.43 5.33
C GLU A 86 -10.83 -5.19 5.49
N LYS A 87 -10.56 -4.32 6.48
CA LYS A 87 -11.26 -3.02 6.60
C LYS A 87 -11.03 -2.13 5.38
N SER A 88 -9.78 -2.05 4.90
CA SER A 88 -9.45 -1.31 3.69
C SER A 88 -10.21 -1.87 2.48
N GLN A 89 -10.22 -3.19 2.32
CA GLN A 89 -10.93 -3.86 1.25
C GLN A 89 -12.43 -3.57 1.29
N GLN A 90 -13.05 -3.63 2.47
CA GLN A 90 -14.47 -3.32 2.63
C GLN A 90 -14.80 -1.90 2.11
N TYR A 91 -14.04 -0.88 2.52
CA TYR A 91 -14.28 0.49 2.05
C TYR A 91 -13.98 0.64 0.54
N ALA A 92 -12.97 -0.04 0.01
CA ALA A 92 -12.68 -0.04 -1.42
C ALA A 92 -13.81 -0.66 -2.25
N GLU A 93 -14.45 -1.72 -1.73
CA GLU A 93 -15.62 -2.37 -2.33
C GLU A 93 -16.87 -1.48 -2.26
N GLU A 94 -17.09 -0.78 -1.13
CA GLU A 94 -18.18 0.18 -0.98
C GLU A 94 -18.10 1.34 -1.99
N GLU A 95 -16.90 1.83 -2.29
CA GLU A 95 -16.68 2.92 -3.27
C GLU A 95 -16.60 2.41 -4.72
N GLY A 96 -16.44 1.10 -4.93
CA GLY A 96 -16.20 0.52 -6.25
C GLY A 96 -14.80 0.83 -6.83
N ASP A 97 -13.84 1.22 -5.99
CA ASP A 97 -12.48 1.56 -6.42
C ASP A 97 -11.66 0.29 -6.68
N LEU A 98 -11.52 -0.06 -7.96
CA LEU A 98 -10.82 -1.28 -8.37
C LEU A 98 -9.33 -1.29 -8.01
N GLU A 99 -8.67 -0.13 -7.97
CA GLU A 99 -7.25 -0.03 -7.63
C GLU A 99 -7.05 -0.27 -6.14
N TRP A 100 -7.90 0.32 -5.30
CA TRP A 100 -7.85 0.07 -3.86
C TRP A 100 -8.29 -1.34 -3.48
N GLN A 101 -9.25 -1.92 -4.19
CA GLN A 101 -9.62 -3.32 -3.99
C GLN A 101 -8.42 -4.24 -4.27
N LEU A 102 -7.66 -3.96 -5.33
CA LEU A 102 -6.43 -4.67 -5.66
C LEU A 102 -5.37 -4.54 -4.56
N ASN A 103 -5.06 -3.31 -4.14
CA ASN A 103 -4.06 -3.04 -3.10
C ASN A 103 -4.42 -3.71 -1.77
N ALA A 104 -5.68 -3.60 -1.34
CA ALA A 104 -6.15 -4.23 -0.12
C ALA A 104 -6.11 -5.77 -0.19
N SER A 105 -6.52 -6.37 -1.31
CA SER A 105 -6.41 -7.83 -1.49
C SER A 105 -4.97 -8.33 -1.42
N VAL A 106 -4.01 -7.59 -1.99
CA VAL A 106 -2.58 -7.94 -1.89
C VAL A 106 -2.09 -7.88 -0.44
N LEU A 107 -2.47 -6.84 0.31
CA LEU A 107 -2.13 -6.69 1.73
C LEU A 107 -2.67 -7.85 2.58
N VAL A 108 -3.95 -8.21 2.37
CA VAL A 108 -4.59 -9.34 3.05
C VAL A 108 -3.88 -10.66 2.73
N ALA A 109 -3.59 -10.91 1.45
CA ALA A 109 -2.92 -12.12 1.01
C ALA A 109 -1.50 -12.23 1.59
N GLN A 110 -0.74 -11.13 1.63
CA GLN A 110 0.58 -11.09 2.28
C GLN A 110 0.50 -11.40 3.78
N ALA A 111 -0.52 -10.90 4.48
CA ALA A 111 -0.76 -11.22 5.88
C ALA A 111 -1.09 -12.70 6.07
N GLN A 112 -1.95 -13.27 5.22
CA GLN A 112 -2.30 -14.69 5.23
C GLN A 112 -1.09 -15.61 4.98
N VAL A 113 -0.19 -15.23 4.07
CA VAL A 113 1.09 -15.94 3.87
C VAL A 113 1.90 -15.98 5.16
N LYS A 114 2.04 -14.84 5.87
CA LYS A 114 2.73 -14.80 7.17
C LYS A 114 2.04 -15.64 8.24
N LEU A 115 0.70 -15.73 8.20
CA LEU A 115 -0.10 -16.59 9.08
C LEU A 115 -0.08 -18.06 8.68
N ARG A 116 0.52 -18.41 7.53
CA ARG A 116 0.53 -19.75 6.93
C ARG A 116 -0.85 -20.26 6.51
N ASP A 117 -1.81 -19.35 6.30
CA ASP A 117 -3.11 -19.64 5.69
C ASP A 117 -2.97 -19.54 4.16
N PHE A 118 -2.34 -20.54 3.58
CA PHE A 118 -1.98 -20.53 2.15
C PHE A 118 -3.19 -20.68 1.23
N GLU A 119 -4.23 -21.38 1.68
CA GLU A 119 -5.46 -21.56 0.90
C GLU A 119 -6.15 -20.21 0.68
N SER A 120 -6.36 -19.46 1.77
CA SER A 120 -6.95 -18.11 1.68
C SER A 120 -6.05 -17.14 0.91
N ALA A 121 -4.72 -17.23 1.11
CA ALA A 121 -3.77 -16.37 0.41
C ALA A 121 -3.83 -16.56 -1.11
N VAL A 122 -3.85 -17.80 -1.59
CA VAL A 122 -3.94 -18.11 -3.02
C VAL A 122 -5.23 -17.55 -3.61
N ASN A 123 -6.38 -17.81 -2.97
CA ASN A 123 -7.67 -17.29 -3.42
C ASN A 123 -7.69 -15.75 -3.50
N ASN A 124 -7.07 -15.06 -2.53
CA ASN A 124 -6.97 -13.59 -2.56
C ASN A 124 -6.01 -13.08 -3.64
N PHE A 125 -4.88 -13.76 -3.88
CA PHE A 125 -3.98 -13.40 -4.98
C PHE A 125 -4.62 -13.63 -6.35
N GLU A 126 -5.43 -14.68 -6.53
CA GLU A 126 -6.17 -14.94 -7.76
C GLU A 126 -7.19 -13.83 -8.03
N LYS A 127 -7.99 -13.45 -7.03
CA LYS A 127 -8.92 -12.30 -7.12
C LYS A 127 -8.17 -11.00 -7.45
N ALA A 128 -7.04 -10.75 -6.80
CA ALA A 128 -6.19 -9.60 -7.08
C ALA A 128 -5.71 -9.62 -8.55
N LEU A 129 -5.26 -10.77 -9.06
CA LEU A 129 -4.81 -10.91 -10.44
C LEU A 129 -5.95 -10.67 -11.44
N GLU A 130 -7.15 -11.19 -11.18
CA GLU A 130 -8.34 -10.93 -12.02
C GLU A 130 -8.67 -9.44 -12.08
N ARG A 131 -8.62 -8.75 -10.93
CA ARG A 131 -8.82 -7.29 -10.88
C ARG A 131 -7.74 -6.52 -11.62
N ALA A 132 -6.46 -6.92 -11.48
CA ALA A 132 -5.34 -6.32 -12.18
C ALA A 132 -5.46 -6.43 -13.71
N LYS A 133 -6.11 -7.50 -14.22
CA LYS A 133 -6.45 -7.64 -15.64
C LYS A 133 -7.53 -6.65 -16.08
N LEU A 134 -8.53 -6.41 -15.24
CA LEU A 134 -9.63 -5.46 -15.52
C LEU A 134 -9.13 -4.00 -15.57
N VAL A 135 -8.15 -3.62 -14.75
CA VAL A 135 -7.57 -2.27 -14.74
C VAL A 135 -6.42 -2.08 -15.74
N HIS A 136 -6.12 -3.09 -16.57
CA HIS A 136 -4.97 -3.09 -17.51
C HIS A 136 -3.62 -2.73 -16.85
N ASN A 137 -3.45 -3.01 -15.56
CA ASN A 137 -2.25 -2.67 -14.81
C ASN A 137 -1.23 -3.83 -14.88
N ASN A 138 -0.34 -3.77 -15.88
CA ASN A 138 0.65 -4.82 -16.12
C ASN A 138 1.69 -4.93 -15.00
N GLU A 139 2.01 -3.84 -14.30
CA GLU A 139 2.97 -3.84 -13.20
C GLU A 139 2.43 -4.60 -11.99
N ALA A 140 1.17 -4.35 -11.63
CA ALA A 140 0.50 -5.08 -10.55
C ALA A 140 0.37 -6.57 -10.86
N GLN A 141 0.09 -6.93 -12.12
CA GLN A 141 0.05 -8.34 -12.55
C GLN A 141 1.39 -9.03 -12.31
N GLN A 142 2.51 -8.42 -12.72
CA GLN A 142 3.85 -8.99 -12.53
C GLN A 142 4.21 -9.14 -11.05
N ALA A 143 3.89 -8.13 -10.23
CA ALA A 143 4.12 -8.18 -8.79
C ALA A 143 3.35 -9.35 -8.13
N ILE A 144 2.07 -9.54 -8.46
CA ILE A 144 1.24 -10.61 -7.90
C ILE A 144 1.79 -11.98 -8.33
N ILE A 145 2.09 -12.16 -9.61
CA ILE A 145 2.67 -13.40 -10.14
C ILE A 145 3.99 -13.73 -9.42
N SER A 146 4.85 -12.75 -9.18
CA SER A 146 6.14 -12.97 -8.51
C SER A 146 5.98 -13.45 -7.05
N VAL A 147 4.97 -12.96 -6.33
CA VAL A 147 4.69 -13.36 -4.94
C VAL A 147 4.09 -14.76 -4.89
N SER A 148 3.18 -15.09 -5.83
CA SER A 148 2.55 -16.42 -5.92
C SER A 148 3.55 -17.53 -6.28
N ILE A 149 4.64 -17.22 -6.98
CA ILE A 149 5.65 -18.20 -7.44
C ILE A 149 6.77 -18.45 -6.40
N CYS A 150 6.92 -17.59 -5.39
CA CYS A 150 8.07 -17.60 -4.47
C CYS A 150 7.93 -18.50 -3.21
N GLN A 151 7.14 -19.57 -3.24
CA GLN A 151 7.14 -20.59 -2.18
C GLN A 151 7.96 -21.84 -2.55
N PRO A 152 8.66 -22.50 -1.59
CA PRO A 152 9.46 -23.69 -1.89
C PRO A 152 8.55 -24.81 -2.39
N LEU A 153 8.88 -25.35 -3.56
CA LEU A 153 8.28 -26.56 -4.13
C LEU A 153 8.40 -27.72 -3.13
N GLY A 154 7.28 -28.02 -2.47
CA GLY A 154 7.18 -29.04 -1.43
C GLY A 154 5.86 -29.77 -1.48
N TRP A 155 5.78 -30.71 -2.44
CA TRP A 155 4.87 -31.87 -2.52
C TRP A 155 3.41 -31.64 -2.96
N GLY A 156 3.19 -31.88 -4.27
CA GLY A 156 2.15 -32.81 -4.72
C GLY A 156 0.92 -32.21 -5.42
N GLY A 157 0.96 -32.19 -6.76
CA GLY A 157 -0.26 -32.28 -7.57
C GLY A 157 -0.43 -31.21 -8.66
N VAL A 158 -0.12 -31.63 -9.89
CA VAL A 158 -0.58 -31.18 -11.21
C VAL A 158 -0.29 -29.73 -11.69
N GLU A 159 0.62 -29.68 -12.67
CA GLU A 159 0.55 -28.83 -13.87
C GLU A 159 0.69 -27.30 -13.75
N TRP A 160 1.84 -26.82 -13.26
CA TRP A 160 2.23 -25.40 -13.39
C TRP A 160 3.70 -25.27 -13.80
N VAL A 161 4.06 -25.70 -15.01
CA VAL A 161 5.42 -25.53 -15.56
C VAL A 161 5.41 -24.49 -16.68
N ALA A 162 5.66 -23.23 -16.32
CA ALA A 162 6.34 -22.22 -17.14
C ALA A 162 6.45 -20.93 -16.29
N ARG A 163 7.57 -20.25 -16.10
CA ARG A 163 8.92 -20.31 -16.68
C ARG A 163 9.81 -19.48 -15.74
N LEU A 164 10.99 -19.99 -15.41
CA LEU A 164 12.01 -19.36 -14.57
C LEU A 164 12.71 -18.19 -15.30
N SER A 165 12.88 -17.03 -14.65
CA SER A 165 14.11 -16.21 -14.75
C SER A 165 14.19 -15.19 -13.59
N ALA A 166 15.37 -15.09 -12.98
CA ALA A 166 15.77 -14.28 -11.83
C ALA A 166 15.98 -12.77 -12.16
N PRO A 167 16.62 -11.93 -11.31
CA PRO A 167 16.19 -11.45 -9.99
C PRO A 167 16.15 -9.90 -9.89
N LEU A 168 15.57 -9.39 -8.79
CA LEU A 168 15.82 -8.10 -8.11
C LEU A 168 14.93 -6.87 -8.39
N ALA A 169 14.68 -6.21 -7.24
CA ALA A 169 14.47 -4.78 -7.01
C ALA A 169 13.10 -4.19 -7.41
N PHE A 170 12.22 -4.08 -6.42
CA PHE A 170 11.16 -3.07 -6.42
C PHE A 170 11.83 -1.68 -6.37
N PRO A 171 11.69 -0.80 -7.38
CA PRO A 171 11.99 0.60 -7.18
C PRO A 171 10.84 1.21 -6.37
N GLN A 172 11.19 1.97 -5.34
CA GLN A 172 10.24 2.82 -4.61
C GLN A 172 9.52 3.72 -5.61
N LEU A 173 8.21 3.51 -5.82
CA LEU A 173 7.38 4.44 -6.57
C LEU A 173 7.15 5.68 -5.69
N LEU A 174 8.07 6.63 -5.83
CA LEU A 174 7.85 8.05 -5.57
C LEU A 174 6.66 8.48 -6.43
N ILE A 175 5.51 8.71 -5.78
CA ILE A 175 4.38 9.41 -6.38
C ILE A 175 4.84 10.84 -6.68
N ALA A 176 5.17 11.12 -7.93
CA ALA A 176 5.31 12.48 -8.43
C ALA A 176 3.91 13.01 -8.77
N HIS A 177 3.47 14.05 -8.06
CA HIS A 177 2.27 14.80 -8.43
C HIS A 177 2.52 15.62 -9.71
N PRO A 178 1.56 15.69 -10.65
CA PRO A 178 1.68 16.54 -11.82
C PRO A 178 1.35 17.98 -11.45
N SER A 179 2.36 18.85 -11.36
CA SER A 179 2.15 20.28 -11.48
C SER A 179 2.01 20.64 -12.97
N GLN A 180 0.89 21.27 -13.28
CA GLN A 180 0.50 21.88 -14.54
C GLN A 180 1.66 22.61 -15.26
N GLY A 181 1.67 22.51 -16.59
CA GLY A 181 1.90 23.69 -17.43
C GLY A 181 3.07 23.65 -18.42
N THR A 182 2.70 23.35 -19.68
CA THR A 182 3.19 23.99 -20.93
C THR A 182 4.53 23.58 -21.54
N GLY A 183 4.50 23.34 -22.85
CA GLY A 183 5.58 23.79 -23.75
C GLY A 183 6.46 22.73 -24.43
N ARG A 184 5.92 22.10 -25.49
CA ARG A 184 6.53 21.81 -26.80
C ARG A 184 8.06 21.61 -26.93
N GLN A 185 8.34 20.54 -27.68
CA GLN A 185 9.42 20.29 -28.65
C GLN A 185 10.68 19.57 -28.17
N GLY A 186 10.87 18.37 -28.74
CA GLY A 186 12.03 18.17 -29.61
C GLY A 186 13.02 17.08 -29.20
N ALA A 187 12.94 15.96 -29.92
CA ALA A 187 14.06 15.12 -30.37
C ALA A 187 14.90 14.35 -29.34
N GLY A 188 15.23 13.10 -29.74
CA GLY A 188 16.37 12.38 -29.19
C GLY A 188 16.07 10.93 -28.86
N PHE A 189 15.90 10.10 -29.90
CA PHE A 189 16.26 8.68 -29.79
C PHE A 189 17.73 8.59 -29.37
N ASP A 190 18.05 7.76 -28.38
CA ASP A 190 19.30 7.00 -28.44
C ASP A 190 19.21 5.71 -27.61
N LEU A 191 19.55 4.63 -28.31
CA LEU A 191 19.68 3.25 -27.88
C LEU A 191 21.07 3.03 -27.28
N CYS A 192 21.17 2.29 -26.17
CA CYS A 192 22.29 1.40 -25.80
C CYS A 192 21.81 0.54 -24.61
N HIS A 193 21.47 -0.75 -24.77
CA HIS A 193 22.37 -1.92 -24.80
C HIS A 193 23.49 -1.88 -23.74
N CYS A 194 23.24 -2.54 -22.60
CA CYS A 194 23.88 -3.82 -22.20
C CYS A 194 23.09 -4.43 -21.04
#